data_AF-A0A950JIT4-F1
#
_entry.id   AF-A0A950JIT4-F1
#
_cell.length_a   1.000
_cell.length_b   1.000
_cell.length_c   1.000
_cell.angle_alpha   90.00
_cell.angle_beta   90.00
_cell.angle_gamma   90.00
#
_symmetry.space_group_name_H-M   'P 1'
#
loop_
_entity.id
_entity.type
_entity.pdbx_description
1 polymer ?
#
loop_
_entity_poly.entity_id
_entity_poly.type
_entity_poly.pdbx_seq_one_letter_code
_entity_poly.pdbx_strand_id
1 'polypeptide(L)'
;MNSGPTCTGVFREPAHSPGRVDDDAAIMERVAAAMRERGFRVELTSADAVMEGPPANLFVMCERGTVLDRLAAMEKAGSIVVNSPAAVRNTYRHRMVELF
;
A
#
# COMPACT_ATOMS: atom_id res chain seq x y z
N MET A 1 -25.59 -9.69 7.86
CA MET A 1 -24.30 -9.68 7.14
C MET A 1 -23.66 -8.33 7.39
N ASN A 2 -22.44 -8.28 7.94
CA ASN A 2 -21.82 -7.02 8.34
C ASN A 2 -21.31 -6.28 7.10
N SER A 3 -22.02 -5.24 6.67
CA SER A 3 -21.72 -4.42 5.48
C SER A 3 -20.67 -3.33 5.77
N GLY A 4 -19.54 -3.71 6.36
CA GLY A 4 -18.45 -2.79 6.67
C GLY A 4 -17.72 -2.27 5.42
N PRO A 5 -17.09 -1.09 5.49
CA PRO A 5 -16.25 -0.56 4.41
C PRO A 5 -15.11 -1.53 4.08
N THR A 6 -14.69 -1.56 2.81
CA THR A 6 -13.60 -2.44 2.35
C THR A 6 -12.29 -1.66 2.24
N CYS A 7 -11.18 -2.31 2.57
CA CYS A 7 -9.85 -1.81 2.23
C CYS A 7 -8.87 -2.95 1.94
N THR A 8 -7.83 -2.64 1.17
CA THR A 8 -6.82 -3.60 0.74
C THR A 8 -5.44 -3.16 1.21
N GLY A 9 -4.73 -4.04 1.89
CA GLY A 9 -3.32 -3.86 2.24
C GLY A 9 -2.42 -4.43 1.17
N VAL A 10 -1.45 -3.65 0.70
CA VAL A 10 -0.46 -4.10 -0.28
C VAL A 10 0.91 -4.25 0.38
N PHE A 11 1.41 -5.48 0.43
CA PHE A 11 2.71 -5.80 1.03
C PHE A 11 3.87 -5.15 0.27
N ARG A 12 4.98 -4.99 0.98
CA ARG A 12 6.28 -4.68 0.39
C ARG A 12 6.80 -5.86 -0.43
N GLU A 13 7.46 -5.57 -1.55
CA GLU A 13 8.12 -6.60 -2.36
C GLU A 13 9.37 -7.13 -1.63
N PRO A 14 9.63 -8.45 -1.63
CA PRO A 14 10.80 -9.02 -0.94
C PRO A 14 12.13 -8.40 -1.36
N ALA A 15 12.27 -8.04 -2.64
CA ALA A 15 13.45 -7.38 -3.19
C ALA A 15 13.74 -6.00 -2.55
N HIS A 16 12.71 -5.35 -1.98
CA HIS A 16 12.81 -4.05 -1.31
C HIS A 16 12.84 -4.19 0.23
N SER A 17 12.96 -5.43 0.76
CA SER A 17 13.05 -5.73 2.19
C SER A 17 14.13 -6.77 2.53
N PRO A 18 15.40 -6.58 2.10
CA PRO A 18 16.46 -7.54 2.39
C PRO A 18 16.64 -7.74 3.90
N GLY A 19 16.40 -8.95 4.37
CA GLY A 19 16.53 -9.35 5.78
C GLY A 19 15.42 -8.84 6.71
N ARG A 20 14.36 -8.19 6.19
CA ARG A 20 13.25 -7.61 6.98
C ARG A 20 11.86 -8.01 6.49
N VAL A 21 11.77 -8.97 5.55
CA VAL A 21 10.50 -9.40 4.94
C VAL A 21 9.44 -9.77 5.99
N ASP A 22 9.83 -10.53 7.01
CA ASP A 22 8.93 -10.99 8.07
C ASP A 22 8.46 -9.83 8.97
N ASP A 23 9.36 -8.88 9.27
CA ASP A 23 9.02 -7.69 10.05
C ASP A 23 7.98 -6.84 9.31
N ASP A 24 8.19 -6.62 8.01
CA ASP A 24 7.30 -5.82 7.17
C ASP A 24 5.94 -6.49 7.00
N ALA A 25 5.92 -7.81 6.82
CA ALA A 25 4.68 -8.58 6.80
C ALA A 25 3.94 -8.47 8.13
N ALA A 26 4.64 -8.61 9.26
CA ALA A 26 4.04 -8.50 10.59
C ALA A 26 3.43 -7.12 10.87
N ILE A 27 4.04 -6.04 10.35
CA ILE A 27 3.45 -4.69 10.41
C ILE A 27 2.11 -4.66 9.67
N MET A 28 2.08 -5.14 8.42
CA MET A 28 0.88 -5.15 7.58
C MET A 28 -0.24 -6.00 8.17
N GLU A 29 0.09 -7.16 8.74
CA GLU A 29 -0.85 -8.03 9.42
C GLU A 29 -1.47 -7.38 10.66
N ARG A 30 -0.65 -6.69 11.48
CA ARG A 30 -1.14 -5.95 12.65
C ARG A 30 -2.05 -4.79 12.26
N VAL A 31 -1.71 -4.05 11.20
CA VAL A 31 -2.58 -3.00 10.66
C VAL A 31 -3.91 -3.60 10.20
N ALA A 32 -3.89 -4.72 9.48
CA ALA A 32 -5.10 -5.39 9.03
C ALA A 32 -5.97 -5.87 10.20
N ALA A 33 -5.38 -6.45 11.25
CA ALA A 33 -6.10 -6.85 12.46
C ALA A 33 -6.79 -5.64 13.12
N ALA A 34 -6.05 -4.55 13.33
CA ALA A 34 -6.58 -3.32 13.92
C ALA A 34 -7.71 -2.69 13.08
N MET A 35 -7.63 -2.77 11.75
CA MET A 35 -8.69 -2.30 10.85
C MET A 35 -9.93 -3.20 10.90
N ARG A 36 -9.76 -4.51 10.97
CA ARG A 36 -10.86 -5.47 11.12
C ARG A 36 -11.62 -5.27 12.43
N GLU A 37 -10.91 -5.01 13.54
CA GLU A 37 -11.51 -4.66 14.83
C GLU A 37 -12.37 -3.40 14.77
N ARG A 38 -12.05 -2.48 13.85
CA ARG A 38 -12.81 -1.25 13.59
C ARG A 38 -13.96 -1.45 12.59
N GLY A 39 -14.22 -2.68 12.16
CA GLY A 39 -15.33 -3.03 11.29
C GLY A 39 -15.02 -2.98 9.79
N PHE A 40 -13.76 -2.81 9.39
CA PHE A 40 -13.37 -2.90 7.98
C PHE A 40 -13.30 -4.37 7.52
N ARG A 41 -13.66 -4.59 6.26
CA ARG A 41 -13.32 -5.83 5.53
C ARG A 41 -11.98 -5.64 4.85
N VAL A 42 -10.97 -6.34 5.37
CA VAL A 42 -9.58 -6.15 4.95
C VAL A 42 -9.07 -7.38 4.21
N GLU A 43 -8.58 -7.16 2.99
CA GLU A 43 -7.79 -8.14 2.24
C GLU A 43 -6.32 -7.70 2.20
N LEU A 44 -5.39 -8.66 2.28
CA LEU A 44 -3.96 -8.41 2.13
C LEU A 44 -3.48 -9.08 0.84
N THR A 45 -2.69 -8.36 0.06
CA THR A 45 -2.23 -8.82 -1.25
C THR A 45 -0.80 -8.38 -1.54
N SER A 46 -0.15 -9.04 -2.51
CA SER A 46 1.18 -8.65 -2.97
C SER A 46 1.10 -7.47 -3.95
N ALA A 47 2.22 -6.76 -4.11
CA ALA A 47 2.34 -5.70 -5.10
C ALA A 47 2.11 -6.17 -6.56
N ASP A 48 2.34 -7.46 -6.85
CA ASP A 48 2.12 -8.04 -8.18
C ASP A 48 0.65 -8.16 -8.56
N ALA A 49 -0.22 -8.31 -7.56
CA ALA A 49 -1.66 -8.44 -7.74
C ALA A 49 -2.39 -7.08 -7.82
N VAL A 50 -1.66 -5.96 -7.71
CA VAL A 50 -2.24 -4.62 -7.85
C VAL A 50 -2.62 -4.38 -9.31
N MET A 51 -3.93 -4.26 -9.52
CA MET A 51 -4.56 -3.98 -10.81
C MET A 51 -5.45 -2.76 -10.69
N GLU A 52 -5.53 -1.97 -11.75
CA GLU A 52 -6.48 -0.87 -11.85
C GLU A 52 -7.92 -1.39 -11.84
N GLY A 53 -8.84 -0.61 -11.30
CA GLY A 53 -10.23 -0.99 -11.14
C GLY A 53 -11.06 0.17 -10.58
N PRO A 54 -12.28 -0.12 -10.08
CA PRO A 54 -13.09 0.87 -9.39
C PRO A 54 -12.34 1.50 -8.20
N PRO A 55 -12.69 2.74 -7.80
CA PRO A 55 -12.10 3.39 -6.64
C PRO A 55 -12.11 2.49 -5.40
N ALA A 56 -10.96 2.36 -4.75
CA ALA A 56 -10.76 1.52 -3.58
C ALA A 56 -10.02 2.25 -2.46
N ASN A 57 -10.10 1.71 -1.24
CA ASN A 57 -9.31 2.17 -0.11
C ASN A 57 -8.09 1.25 0.04
N LEU A 58 -6.89 1.80 -0.04
CA LEU A 58 -5.64 1.06 0.04
C LEU A 58 -4.76 1.59 1.16
N PHE A 59 -4.04 0.70 1.83
CA PHE A 59 -2.86 1.04 2.63
C PHE A 59 -1.68 0.24 2.11
N VAL A 60 -0.61 0.92 1.73
CA VAL A 60 0.46 0.29 0.95
C VAL A 60 1.81 0.41 1.63
N MET A 61 2.64 -0.61 1.41
CA MET A 61 4.03 -0.65 1.86
C MET A 61 4.99 -1.05 0.72
N CYS A 62 4.49 -1.10 -0.52
CA CYS A 62 5.26 -1.41 -1.72
C CYS A 62 6.07 -0.22 -2.22
N GLU A 63 7.17 -0.50 -2.92
CA GLU A 63 8.09 0.53 -3.41
C GLU A 63 8.46 0.39 -4.88
N ARG A 64 8.04 -0.66 -5.61
CA ARG A 64 8.41 -0.82 -7.02
C ARG A 64 7.77 0.26 -7.89
N GLY A 65 8.59 0.94 -8.69
CA GLY A 65 8.18 2.10 -9.51
C GLY A 65 6.93 1.86 -10.35
N THR A 66 6.84 0.72 -11.06
CA THR A 66 5.69 0.36 -11.91
C THR A 66 4.40 0.12 -11.11
N VAL A 67 4.49 -0.31 -9.86
CA VAL A 67 3.33 -0.46 -8.97
C VAL A 67 2.89 0.90 -8.47
N LEU A 68 3.84 1.76 -8.10
CA LEU A 68 3.56 3.15 -7.72
C LEU A 68 2.90 3.94 -8.85
N ASP A 69 3.24 3.67 -10.12
CA ASP A 69 2.56 4.27 -11.27
C ASP A 69 1.08 3.87 -11.34
N ARG A 70 0.76 2.58 -11.17
CA ARG A 70 -0.63 2.09 -11.12
C ARG A 70 -1.39 2.70 -9.96
N LEU A 71 -0.79 2.72 -8.77
CA LEU A 71 -1.41 3.32 -7.59
C LEU A 71 -1.66 4.82 -7.78
N ALA A 72 -0.79 5.53 -8.49
CA ALA A 72 -0.99 6.95 -8.79
C ALA A 72 -2.15 7.16 -9.77
N ALA A 73 -2.30 6.27 -10.76
CA ALA A 73 -3.46 6.28 -11.65
C ALA A 73 -4.76 5.99 -10.88
N MET A 74 -4.74 5.02 -9.96
CA MET A 74 -5.88 4.69 -9.10
C MET A 74 -6.25 5.86 -8.16
N GLU A 75 -5.27 6.53 -7.55
CA GLU A 75 -5.47 7.70 -6.71
C GLU A 75 -6.11 8.85 -7.50
N LYS A 76 -5.61 9.13 -8.72
CA LYS A 76 -6.20 10.10 -9.64
C LYS A 76 -7.64 9.73 -10.05
N ALA A 77 -7.95 8.45 -10.14
CA ALA A 77 -9.29 7.95 -10.44
C ALA A 77 -10.25 7.97 -9.22
N GLY A 78 -9.77 8.42 -8.04
CA GLY A 78 -10.59 8.59 -6.84
C GLY A 78 -10.37 7.53 -5.76
N SER A 79 -9.39 6.64 -5.91
CA SER A 79 -8.99 5.73 -4.82
C SER A 79 -8.32 6.50 -3.69
N ILE A 80 -8.51 6.04 -2.45
CA ILE A 80 -7.75 6.53 -1.30
C ILE A 80 -6.53 5.62 -1.14
N VAL A 81 -5.33 6.19 -1.22
CA VAL A 81 -4.06 5.44 -1.04
C VAL A 81 -3.31 6.00 0.18
N VAL A 82 -3.44 5.31 1.31
CA VAL A 82 -2.63 5.61 2.51
C VAL A 82 -1.19 5.18 2.23
N ASN A 83 -0.25 6.08 2.53
CA ASN A 83 1.10 6.13 1.95
C ASN A 83 1.03 6.37 0.44
N SER A 84 0.65 7.58 0.05
CA SER A 84 0.43 7.92 -1.36
C SER A 84 1.68 7.61 -2.21
N PRO A 85 1.52 7.27 -3.50
CA PRO A 85 2.65 6.92 -4.36
C PRO A 85 3.68 8.04 -4.48
N ALA A 86 3.23 9.30 -4.42
CA ALA A 86 4.10 10.46 -4.37
C ALA A 86 4.91 10.51 -3.07
N ALA A 87 4.28 10.29 -1.92
CA ALA A 87 4.98 10.25 -0.62
C ALA A 87 6.02 9.14 -0.57
N VAL A 88 5.69 7.93 -1.06
CA VAL A 88 6.65 6.81 -1.14
C VAL A 88 7.86 7.18 -1.99
N ARG A 89 7.65 7.75 -3.20
CA ARG A 89 8.76 8.19 -4.06
C ARG A 89 9.64 9.24 -3.40
N ASN A 90 9.06 10.13 -2.61
CA ASN A 90 9.81 11.16 -1.91
C ASN A 90 10.71 10.60 -0.79
N THR A 91 10.56 9.33 -0.42
CA THR A 91 11.52 8.64 0.47
C THR A 91 12.76 8.12 -0.26
N TYR A 92 12.78 8.14 -1.59
CA TYR A 92 13.97 7.74 -2.34
C TYR A 92 15.09 8.75 -2.14
N ARG A 93 16.29 8.26 -1.81
CA ARG A 93 17.46 9.09 -1.49
C ARG A 93 17.77 10.15 -2.56
N HIS A 94 17.68 9.81 -3.85
CA HIS A 94 17.95 10.77 -4.92
C HIS A 94 16.94 11.93 -4.91
N ARG A 95 15.65 11.64 -4.71
CA ARG A 95 14.61 12.68 -4.62
C ARG A 95 14.70 13.49 -3.33
N MET A 96 15.06 12.86 -2.22
CA MET A 96 15.28 13.58 -0.97
C MET A 96 16.41 14.59 -1.13
N VAL A 97 17.55 14.19 -1.71
CA VAL A 97 18.70 15.07 -1.91
C VAL A 97 18.40 16.22 -2.88
N GLU A 98 17.64 15.97 -3.95
CA GLU A 98 17.23 17.01 -4.91
C GLU A 98 16.27 18.06 -4.34
N LEU A 99 15.59 17.77 -3.22
CA LEU A 99 14.66 18.67 -2.55
C LEU A 99 15.31 19.55 -1.46
N PHE A 100 16.60 19.34 -1.17
CA PHE A 100 17.42 20.15 -0.25
C PHE A 100 18.38 21.06 -1.01
#